data_AF-A0A1H5KX76-F1
#
_entry.id   AF-A0A1H5KX76-F1
#
_cell.length_a   1.000
_cell.length_b   1.000
_cell.length_c   1.000
_cell.angle_alpha   90.00
_cell.angle_beta   90.00
_cell.angle_gamma   90.00
#
_symmetry.space_group_name_H-M   'P 1'
#
loop_
_entity.id
_entity.type
_entity.pdbx_description
1 polymer ?
#
loop_
_entity_poly.entity_id
_entity_poly.type
_entity_poly.pdbx_seq_one_letter_code
_entity_poly.pdbx_strand_id
1 'polypeptide(L)'
;MSMARHMDEVIEALGTGSRRIARALDGRSKRQRQEILDNIRRIRDKDGDLSQRSSPNDVPTPNGDQARRLADLEAQGVLGRNGDGSYRLRDSQSSRDFEANPNHDLDEVQRQLQMQQDGMNRLTVQEFLDNRDQYELEGRTDESLQNLYRDEMAAAGYDMDGNAVLHGPDQVAGGHPYRVDGLGDSGVNSSLGAQWKSRIDALQASIQGATSGVPTDLLPHIQINVNLPLN
;
A
#
# COMPACT_ATOMS: atom_id res chain seq x y z
N MET A 1 -46.90 24.86 23.15
CA MET A 1 -46.24 24.69 21.83
C MET A 1 -44.84 24.12 22.07
N SER A 2 -44.67 22.98 22.74
CA SER A 2 -45.03 21.57 22.46
C SER A 2 -43.85 20.84 21.80
N MET A 3 -43.31 19.86 22.54
CA MET A 3 -42.24 18.91 22.20
C MET A 3 -42.23 18.43 20.74
N ALA A 4 -43.40 18.35 20.10
CA ALA A 4 -43.54 17.96 18.69
C ALA A 4 -42.68 18.82 17.74
N ARG A 5 -42.63 20.14 17.94
CA ARG A 5 -41.88 21.04 17.05
C ARG A 5 -40.37 20.84 17.15
N HIS A 6 -39.89 20.45 18.34
CA HIS A 6 -38.49 20.14 18.57
C HIS A 6 -38.11 18.75 18.03
N MET A 7 -39.05 17.81 18.05
CA MET A 7 -38.86 16.47 17.51
C MET A 7 -38.75 16.49 15.97
N ASP A 8 -39.54 17.34 15.30
CA ASP A 8 -39.48 17.54 13.85
C ASP A 8 -38.13 18.15 13.41
N GLU A 9 -37.61 19.13 14.18
CA GLU A 9 -36.27 19.73 13.96
C GLU A 9 -35.14 18.70 14.10
N VAL A 10 -35.23 17.80 15.09
CA VAL A 10 -34.25 16.71 15.27
C VAL A 10 -34.32 15.71 14.12
N ILE A 11 -35.51 15.33 13.65
CA ILE A 11 -35.67 14.41 12.52
C ILE A 11 -35.11 15.02 11.23
N GLU A 12 -35.34 16.30 10.98
CA GLU A 12 -34.81 16.99 9.81
C GLU A 12 -33.28 17.13 9.84
N ALA A 13 -32.71 17.41 11.03
CA ALA A 13 -31.28 17.46 11.24
C ALA A 13 -30.62 16.10 11.00
N LEU A 14 -31.20 15.02 11.51
CA LEU A 14 -30.74 13.65 11.27
C LEU A 14 -30.84 13.27 9.78
N GLY A 15 -31.95 13.59 9.11
CA GLY A 15 -32.11 13.34 7.68
C GLY A 15 -31.11 14.12 6.81
N THR A 16 -30.73 15.33 7.23
CA THR A 16 -29.70 16.13 6.57
C THR A 16 -28.30 15.58 6.81
N GLY A 17 -28.00 15.13 8.04
CA GLY A 17 -26.76 14.42 8.38
C GLY A 17 -26.58 13.15 7.54
N SER A 18 -27.60 12.29 7.46
CA SER A 18 -27.57 11.06 6.67
C SER A 18 -27.36 11.31 5.18
N ARG A 19 -27.98 12.35 4.61
CA ARG A 19 -27.77 12.75 3.19
C ARG A 19 -26.36 13.28 2.94
N ARG A 20 -25.75 14.00 3.88
CA ARG A 20 -24.35 14.46 3.79
C ARG A 20 -23.38 13.29 3.85
N ILE A 21 -23.61 12.34 4.76
CA ILE A 21 -22.81 11.11 4.87
C ILE A 21 -22.94 10.29 3.58
N ALA A 22 -24.15 10.08 3.06
CA ALA A 22 -24.36 9.36 1.81
C ALA A 22 -23.66 10.01 0.61
N ARG A 23 -23.69 11.35 0.48
CA ARG A 23 -22.93 12.07 -0.56
C ARG A 23 -21.42 11.99 -0.35
N ALA A 24 -20.94 12.01 0.89
CA ALA A 24 -19.53 11.85 1.20
C ALA A 24 -19.03 10.44 0.85
N LEU A 25 -19.84 9.41 1.09
CA LEU A 25 -19.58 8.03 0.70
C LEU A 25 -19.62 7.85 -0.83
N ASP A 26 -20.62 8.40 -1.53
CA ASP A 26 -20.69 8.39 -3.00
C ASP A 26 -19.51 9.17 -3.63
N GLY A 27 -19.15 10.32 -3.05
CA GLY A 27 -18.01 11.12 -3.48
C GLY A 27 -16.65 10.45 -3.23
N ARG A 28 -16.54 9.63 -2.17
CA ARG A 28 -15.36 8.80 -1.90
C ARG A 28 -15.28 7.64 -2.91
N SER A 29 -16.39 6.96 -3.16
CA SER A 29 -16.49 5.89 -4.17
C SER A 29 -16.15 6.37 -5.59
N LYS A 30 -16.60 7.56 -5.99
CA LYS A 30 -16.26 8.15 -7.31
C LYS A 30 -14.79 8.51 -7.45
N ARG A 31 -14.17 9.08 -6.41
CA ARG A 31 -12.73 9.39 -6.40
C ARG A 31 -11.89 8.12 -6.49
N GLN A 32 -12.26 7.12 -5.71
CA GLN A 32 -11.63 5.80 -5.69
C GLN A 32 -11.74 5.11 -7.06
N ARG A 33 -12.92 5.13 -7.70
CA ARG A 33 -13.08 4.64 -9.06
C ARG A 33 -12.21 5.40 -10.07
N GLN A 34 -12.06 6.71 -9.92
CA GLN A 34 -11.23 7.51 -10.81
C GLN A 34 -9.74 7.16 -10.65
N GLU A 35 -9.25 6.98 -9.43
CA GLU A 35 -7.88 6.52 -9.15
C GLU A 35 -7.61 5.14 -9.74
N ILE A 36 -8.58 4.23 -9.65
CA ILE A 36 -8.52 2.90 -10.28
C ILE A 36 -8.33 3.02 -11.79
N LEU A 37 -9.18 3.81 -12.46
CA LEU A 37 -9.12 4.03 -13.90
C LEU A 37 -7.82 4.73 -14.34
N ASP A 38 -7.29 5.63 -13.52
CA ASP A 38 -6.03 6.31 -13.81
C ASP A 38 -4.82 5.37 -13.64
N ASN A 39 -4.86 4.45 -12.67
CA ASN A 39 -3.86 3.39 -12.53
C ASN A 39 -3.90 2.42 -13.71
N ILE A 40 -5.09 1.94 -14.13
CA ILE A 40 -5.24 1.06 -15.30
C ILE A 40 -4.68 1.72 -16.57
N ARG A 41 -4.94 3.01 -16.77
CA ARG A 41 -4.35 3.76 -17.89
C ARG A 41 -2.83 3.75 -17.85
N ARG A 42 -2.21 3.91 -16.66
CA ARG A 42 -0.75 3.84 -16.51
C ARG A 42 -0.19 2.45 -16.81
N ILE A 43 -0.92 1.37 -16.49
CA ILE A 43 -0.53 -0.01 -16.80
C ILE A 43 -0.55 -0.23 -18.32
N ARG A 44 -1.59 0.26 -19.01
CA ARG A 44 -1.75 0.16 -20.47
C ARG A 44 -0.61 0.79 -21.25
N ASP A 45 -0.11 1.94 -20.81
CA ASP A 45 0.93 2.68 -21.55
C ASP A 45 2.35 2.10 -21.34
N LYS A 46 2.50 1.02 -20.54
CA LYS A 46 3.81 0.57 -20.03
C LYS A 46 3.99 -0.96 -19.96
N ASP A 47 3.37 -1.70 -20.87
CA ASP A 47 3.55 -3.16 -21.01
C ASP A 47 3.32 -3.99 -19.71
N GLY A 48 2.50 -3.51 -18.77
CA GLY A 48 2.07 -4.29 -17.61
C GLY A 48 2.98 -4.26 -16.37
N ASP A 49 4.14 -3.57 -16.40
CA ASP A 49 5.06 -3.47 -15.27
C ASP A 49 5.16 -2.03 -14.72
N LEU A 50 4.61 -1.81 -13.53
CA LEU A 50 4.72 -0.54 -12.78
C LEU A 50 5.68 -0.63 -11.59
N SER A 51 6.37 -1.75 -11.39
CA SER A 51 7.33 -1.93 -10.28
C SER A 51 8.52 -0.96 -10.39
N GLN A 52 8.93 -0.64 -11.61
CA GLN A 52 10.19 0.05 -11.92
C GLN A 52 10.15 1.59 -11.84
N ARG A 53 9.05 2.22 -11.37
CA ARG A 53 9.03 3.67 -11.19
C ARG A 53 8.52 4.06 -9.82
N SER A 54 9.44 4.54 -8.98
CA SER A 54 9.14 5.45 -7.88
C SER A 54 8.27 6.58 -8.45
N SER A 55 7.06 6.77 -7.93
CA SER A 55 6.39 8.05 -8.13
C SER A 55 7.11 9.04 -7.21
N PRO A 56 7.85 10.03 -7.74
CA PRO A 56 8.60 10.98 -6.91
C PRO A 56 7.70 11.86 -6.02
N ASN A 57 6.38 11.70 -6.13
CA ASN A 57 5.37 12.55 -5.54
C ASN A 57 4.66 11.94 -4.31
N ASP A 58 5.01 10.73 -3.87
CA ASP A 58 4.30 10.08 -2.74
C ASP A 58 4.89 10.45 -1.37
N VAL A 59 6.20 10.71 -1.26
CA VAL A 59 6.83 11.15 0.01
C VAL A 59 6.63 12.66 0.18
N PRO A 60 5.91 13.13 1.23
CA PRO A 60 5.73 14.55 1.48
C PRO A 60 7.07 15.29 1.61
N THR A 61 7.17 16.51 1.08
CA THR A 61 8.38 17.33 1.24
C THR A 61 8.50 17.81 2.69
N PRO A 62 9.62 17.58 3.39
CA PRO A 62 9.81 18.07 4.76
C PRO A 62 9.94 19.60 4.78
N ASN A 63 9.39 20.24 5.80
CA ASN A 63 9.66 21.64 6.07
C ASN A 63 11.12 21.85 6.53
N GLY A 64 11.56 23.10 6.64
CA GLY A 64 12.97 23.41 6.98
C GLY A 64 13.44 22.85 8.32
N ASP A 65 12.56 22.70 9.29
CA ASP A 65 12.91 22.11 10.59
C ASP A 65 13.01 20.57 10.51
N GLN A 66 12.04 19.95 9.86
CA GLN A 66 12.04 18.50 9.60
C GLN A 66 13.27 18.10 8.76
N ALA A 67 13.63 18.89 7.75
CA ALA A 67 14.78 18.63 6.90
C ALA A 67 16.10 18.60 7.69
N ARG A 68 16.28 19.49 8.66
CA ARG A 68 17.44 19.50 9.56
C ARG A 68 17.46 18.26 10.46
N ARG A 69 16.34 17.94 11.11
CA ARG A 69 16.25 16.77 11.99
C ARG A 69 16.46 15.45 11.24
N LEU A 70 15.99 15.35 9.99
CA LEU A 70 16.28 14.19 9.13
C LEU A 70 17.77 14.09 8.77
N ALA A 71 18.44 15.23 8.51
CA ALA A 71 19.88 15.25 8.26
C ALA A 71 20.69 14.85 9.51
N ASP A 72 20.25 15.24 10.71
CA ASP A 72 20.87 14.80 11.96
C ASP A 72 20.75 13.28 12.16
N LEU A 73 19.58 12.70 11.85
CA LEU A 73 19.36 11.25 11.90
C LEU A 73 20.20 10.49 10.86
N GLU A 74 20.38 11.05 9.66
CA GLU A 74 21.32 10.54 8.66
C GLU A 74 22.77 10.56 9.18
N ALA A 75 23.21 11.67 9.77
CA ALA A 75 24.56 11.82 10.34
C ALA A 75 24.81 10.85 11.51
N GLN A 76 23.76 10.52 12.27
CA GLN A 76 23.80 9.52 13.34
C GLN A 76 23.77 8.07 12.83
N GLY A 77 23.59 7.86 11.52
CA GLY A 77 23.53 6.55 10.90
C GLY A 77 22.19 5.84 11.09
N VAL A 78 21.13 6.54 11.50
CA VAL A 78 19.77 5.97 11.55
C VAL A 78 19.18 5.87 10.15
N LEU A 79 19.45 6.87 9.32
CA LEU A 79 18.90 6.99 7.96
C LEU A 79 19.99 6.87 6.90
N GLY A 80 19.58 6.41 5.72
CA GLY A 80 20.32 6.52 4.47
C GLY A 80 19.56 7.36 3.45
N ARG A 81 20.18 7.53 2.27
CA ARG A 81 19.60 8.24 1.12
C ARG A 81 19.29 7.27 0.00
N ASN A 82 18.16 7.48 -0.66
CA ASN A 82 17.91 6.92 -1.98
C ASN A 82 18.64 7.74 -3.06
N GLY A 83 18.70 7.19 -4.29
CA GLY A 83 19.32 7.88 -5.43
C GLY A 83 18.64 9.19 -5.82
N ASP A 84 17.38 9.39 -5.44
CA ASP A 84 16.61 10.63 -5.65
C ASP A 84 16.76 11.64 -4.49
N GLY A 85 17.55 11.32 -3.46
CA GLY A 85 17.77 12.17 -2.29
C GLY A 85 16.73 12.04 -1.19
N SER A 86 15.66 11.25 -1.36
CA SER A 86 14.74 10.92 -0.27
C SER A 86 15.43 10.09 0.82
N TYR A 87 14.88 10.13 2.04
CA TYR A 87 15.41 9.37 3.17
C TYR A 87 14.77 7.99 3.24
N ARG A 88 15.56 7.02 3.71
CA ARG A 88 15.08 5.68 4.07
C ARG A 88 15.75 5.17 5.34
N LEU A 89 15.22 4.13 5.95
CA LEU A 89 15.93 3.39 7.00
C LEU A 89 17.28 2.89 6.47
N ARG A 90 18.36 3.15 7.20
CA ARG A 90 19.70 2.75 6.77
C ARG A 90 19.81 1.23 6.69
N ASP A 91 19.45 0.56 7.78
CA ASP A 91 19.58 -0.89 7.88
C ASP A 91 18.35 -1.58 7.30
N SER A 92 18.60 -2.62 6.51
CA SER A 92 17.55 -3.43 5.90
C SER A 92 16.87 -4.31 6.94
N GLN A 93 15.54 -4.24 6.99
CA GLN A 93 14.68 -5.07 7.81
C GLN A 93 14.28 -6.31 6.99
N SER A 94 14.83 -7.47 7.33
CA SER A 94 14.54 -8.70 6.57
C SER A 94 13.35 -9.45 7.14
N SER A 95 12.48 -9.97 6.27
CA SER A 95 11.51 -11.00 6.67
C SER A 95 12.21 -12.35 6.89
N ARG A 96 11.46 -13.34 7.39
CA ARG A 96 11.84 -14.75 7.19
C ARG A 96 11.77 -15.08 5.69
N ASP A 97 12.56 -16.05 5.26
CA ASP A 97 12.62 -16.52 3.87
C ASP A 97 11.25 -16.94 3.37
N PHE A 98 10.92 -16.55 2.14
CA PHE A 98 9.80 -17.10 1.39
C PHE A 98 10.22 -18.42 0.77
N GLU A 99 9.27 -19.35 0.67
CA GLU A 99 9.50 -20.66 0.06
C GLU A 99 8.95 -20.65 -1.36
N ALA A 100 9.77 -21.05 -2.33
CA ALA A 100 9.30 -21.32 -3.68
C ALA A 100 8.52 -22.65 -3.73
N ASN A 101 7.28 -22.62 -4.24
CA ASN A 101 6.55 -23.85 -4.52
C ASN A 101 7.17 -24.54 -5.75
N PRO A 102 7.60 -25.81 -5.67
CA PRO A 102 8.20 -26.53 -6.80
C PRO A 102 7.29 -26.67 -8.03
N ASN A 103 5.98 -26.45 -7.88
CA ASN A 103 5.01 -26.48 -8.97
C ASN A 103 4.82 -25.11 -9.67
N HIS A 104 5.46 -24.06 -9.18
CA HIS A 104 5.44 -22.74 -9.80
C HIS A 104 6.74 -22.48 -10.58
N ASP A 105 6.63 -21.63 -11.61
CA ASP A 105 7.79 -21.11 -12.30
C ASP A 105 8.61 -20.24 -11.33
N LEU A 106 9.88 -20.62 -11.13
CA LEU A 106 10.77 -19.95 -10.18
C LEU A 106 11.05 -18.50 -10.59
N ASP A 107 11.17 -18.23 -11.89
CA ASP A 107 11.43 -16.88 -12.39
C ASP A 107 10.23 -15.97 -12.09
N GLU A 108 9.01 -16.49 -12.21
CA GLU A 108 7.78 -15.76 -11.87
C GLU A 108 7.63 -15.57 -10.35
N VAL A 109 8.00 -16.58 -9.54
CA VAL A 109 8.04 -16.46 -8.08
C VAL A 109 9.01 -15.34 -7.67
N GLN A 110 10.21 -15.32 -8.24
CA GLN A 110 11.22 -14.30 -7.96
C GLN A 110 10.74 -12.91 -8.41
N ARG A 111 10.17 -12.81 -9.61
CA ARG A 111 9.64 -11.55 -10.14
C ARG A 111 8.56 -10.99 -9.23
N GLN A 112 7.56 -11.80 -8.86
CA GLN A 112 6.48 -11.33 -8.00
C GLN A 112 6.97 -11.01 -6.57
N LEU A 113 7.89 -11.80 -6.00
CA LEU A 113 8.48 -11.47 -4.70
C LEU A 113 9.29 -10.15 -4.74
N GLN A 114 10.01 -9.90 -5.83
CA GLN A 114 10.70 -8.63 -6.04
C GLN A 114 9.70 -7.46 -6.14
N MET A 115 8.58 -7.64 -6.84
CA MET A 115 7.50 -6.63 -6.86
C MET A 115 6.98 -6.33 -5.45
N GLN A 116 6.82 -7.36 -4.61
CA GLN A 116 6.46 -7.21 -3.18
C GLN A 116 7.48 -6.35 -2.43
N GLN A 117 8.76 -6.68 -2.56
CA GLN A 117 9.84 -5.95 -1.92
C GLN A 117 9.91 -4.49 -2.40
N ASP A 118 9.81 -4.25 -3.71
CA ASP A 118 9.87 -2.92 -4.31
C ASP A 118 8.64 -2.08 -3.96
N GLY A 119 7.46 -2.71 -3.89
CA GLY A 119 6.24 -2.11 -3.37
C GLY A 119 6.40 -1.65 -1.93
N MET A 120 6.94 -2.51 -1.06
CA MET A 120 7.19 -2.16 0.34
C MET A 120 8.22 -1.03 0.46
N ASN A 121 9.34 -1.13 -0.26
CA ASN A 121 10.41 -0.13 -0.23
C ASN A 121 10.02 1.26 -0.78
N ARG A 122 8.84 1.37 -1.42
CA ARG A 122 8.27 2.66 -1.83
C ARG A 122 7.47 3.34 -0.72
N LEU A 123 6.99 2.59 0.27
CA LEU A 123 6.21 3.11 1.40
C LEU A 123 7.09 3.88 2.38
N THR A 124 6.56 4.97 2.91
CA THR A 124 7.06 5.60 4.12
C THR A 124 6.77 4.73 5.34
N VAL A 125 7.51 4.93 6.43
CA VAL A 125 7.24 4.25 7.71
C VAL A 125 5.80 4.53 8.14
N GLN A 126 5.35 5.79 8.05
CA GLN A 126 3.98 6.14 8.44
C GLN A 126 2.95 5.43 7.56
N GLU A 127 3.11 5.45 6.23
CA GLU A 127 2.18 4.78 5.33
C GLU A 127 2.12 3.27 5.58
N PHE A 128 3.26 2.61 5.81
CA PHE A 128 3.29 1.19 6.13
C PHE A 128 2.51 0.90 7.42
N LEU A 129 2.75 1.65 8.49
CA LEU A 129 2.06 1.46 9.76
C LEU A 129 0.57 1.74 9.64
N ASP A 130 0.18 2.83 8.99
CA ASP A 130 -1.23 3.18 8.76
C ASP A 130 -1.92 2.09 7.93
N ASN A 131 -1.29 1.60 6.86
CA ASN A 131 -1.85 0.53 6.03
C ASN A 131 -2.00 -0.78 6.81
N ARG A 132 -1.04 -1.11 7.69
CA ARG A 132 -1.10 -2.29 8.57
C ARG A 132 -2.23 -2.17 9.60
N ASP A 133 -2.35 -1.03 10.25
CA ASP A 133 -3.43 -0.75 11.20
C ASP A 133 -4.80 -0.83 10.51
N GLN A 134 -4.94 -0.26 9.32
CA GLN A 134 -6.16 -0.36 8.52
C GLN A 134 -6.48 -1.82 8.17
N TYR A 135 -5.49 -2.60 7.74
CA TYR A 135 -5.68 -4.02 7.44
C TYR A 135 -6.11 -4.82 8.68
N GLU A 136 -5.53 -4.56 9.85
CA GLU A 136 -5.89 -5.24 11.09
C GLU A 136 -7.32 -4.91 11.54
N LEU A 137 -7.78 -3.68 11.28
CA LEU A 137 -9.12 -3.21 11.61
C LEU A 137 -10.19 -3.69 10.62
N GLU A 138 -9.91 -3.59 9.32
CA GLU A 138 -10.91 -3.76 8.25
C GLU A 138 -10.73 -5.08 7.48
N GLY A 139 -9.58 -5.73 7.60
CA GLY A 139 -9.20 -6.89 6.79
C GLY A 139 -8.78 -6.49 5.37
N ARG A 140 -8.85 -7.47 4.45
CA ARG A 140 -8.67 -7.22 3.02
C ARG A 140 -9.80 -6.34 2.49
N THR A 141 -9.47 -5.41 1.59
CA THR A 141 -10.50 -4.60 0.94
C THR A 141 -11.45 -5.44 0.10
N ASP A 142 -12.65 -4.87 -0.07
CA ASP A 142 -13.79 -5.42 -0.77
C ASP A 142 -13.42 -6.09 -2.11
N GLU A 143 -13.84 -7.35 -2.25
CA GLU A 143 -13.77 -8.19 -3.45
C GLU A 143 -14.29 -7.44 -4.70
N SER A 144 -15.23 -6.52 -4.51
CA SER A 144 -15.78 -5.68 -5.58
C SER A 144 -14.72 -4.86 -6.33
N LEU A 145 -13.67 -4.40 -5.64
CA LEU A 145 -12.61 -3.60 -6.26
C LEU A 145 -11.62 -4.44 -7.04
N GLN A 146 -11.29 -5.63 -6.53
CA GLN A 146 -10.44 -6.59 -7.26
C GLN A 146 -11.14 -7.04 -8.54
N ASN A 147 -12.45 -7.32 -8.46
CA ASN A 147 -13.26 -7.65 -9.63
C ASN A 147 -13.31 -6.49 -10.63
N LEU A 148 -13.46 -5.24 -10.17
CA LEU A 148 -13.42 -4.08 -11.06
C LEU A 148 -12.08 -3.97 -11.80
N TYR A 149 -10.96 -4.12 -11.09
CA TYR A 149 -9.64 -4.11 -11.73
C TYR A 149 -9.50 -5.25 -12.75
N ARG A 150 -9.94 -6.46 -12.40
CA ARG A 150 -9.93 -7.61 -13.32
C ARG A 150 -10.76 -7.34 -14.57
N ASP A 151 -11.96 -6.80 -14.42
CA ASP A 151 -12.86 -6.48 -15.54
C ASP A 151 -12.25 -5.42 -16.47
N GLU A 152 -11.67 -4.36 -15.91
CA GLU A 152 -11.04 -3.30 -16.69
C GLU A 152 -9.76 -3.77 -17.39
N MET A 153 -8.98 -4.66 -16.77
CA MET A 153 -7.80 -5.28 -17.40
C MET A 153 -8.21 -6.22 -18.54
N ALA A 154 -9.25 -7.04 -18.36
CA ALA A 154 -9.82 -7.85 -19.43
C ALA A 154 -10.33 -6.97 -20.59
N ALA A 155 -11.04 -5.88 -20.28
CA ALA A 155 -11.52 -4.92 -21.28
C ALA A 155 -10.38 -4.19 -22.01
N ALA A 156 -9.20 -4.07 -21.39
CA ALA A 156 -7.99 -3.54 -22.00
C ALA A 156 -7.23 -4.56 -22.86
N GLY A 157 -7.69 -5.82 -22.95
CA GLY A 157 -7.12 -6.86 -23.80
C GLY A 157 -6.07 -7.73 -23.12
N TYR A 158 -5.92 -7.65 -21.79
CA TYR A 158 -5.04 -8.55 -21.05
C TYR A 158 -5.69 -9.92 -20.85
N ASP A 159 -4.88 -10.97 -20.91
CA ASP A 159 -5.31 -12.32 -20.57
C ASP A 159 -5.46 -12.45 -19.05
N MET A 160 -6.69 -12.68 -18.60
CA MET A 160 -7.04 -12.85 -17.20
C MET A 160 -7.30 -14.32 -16.85
N ASP A 161 -7.02 -15.26 -17.76
CA ASP A 161 -6.94 -16.68 -17.45
C ASP A 161 -5.57 -16.98 -16.84
N GLY A 162 -5.55 -17.60 -15.66
CA GLY A 162 -4.33 -17.83 -14.88
C GLY A 162 -3.67 -16.57 -14.27
N ASN A 163 -3.94 -15.36 -14.76
CA ASN A 163 -3.35 -14.12 -14.25
C ASN A 163 -4.20 -13.40 -13.19
N ALA A 164 -3.50 -12.80 -12.23
CA ALA A 164 -4.05 -11.89 -11.24
C ALA A 164 -3.46 -10.49 -11.38
N VAL A 165 -4.25 -9.53 -10.94
CA VAL A 165 -3.81 -8.16 -10.69
C VAL A 165 -2.94 -8.17 -9.43
N LEU A 166 -1.73 -7.63 -9.53
CA LEU A 166 -0.75 -7.61 -8.45
C LEU A 166 -0.80 -6.25 -7.74
N HIS A 167 -0.81 -6.29 -6.41
CA HIS A 167 -0.54 -5.11 -5.58
C HIS A 167 0.97 -5.04 -5.33
N GLY A 168 1.52 -3.83 -5.13
CA GLY A 168 2.93 -3.61 -4.81
C GLY A 168 3.38 -4.49 -3.66
N PRO A 169 3.06 -4.15 -2.40
CA PRO A 169 2.91 -5.12 -1.32
C PRO A 169 1.53 -5.79 -1.38
N ASP A 170 1.40 -7.05 -0.93
CA ASP A 170 0.12 -7.66 -0.57
C ASP A 170 -0.54 -6.76 0.48
N GLN A 171 -1.87 -6.65 0.48
CA GLN A 171 -2.57 -5.85 1.49
C GLN A 171 -2.26 -6.32 2.91
N VAL A 172 -2.04 -7.63 3.10
CA VAL A 172 -1.54 -8.20 4.36
C VAL A 172 -0.21 -7.56 4.75
N ALA A 173 0.66 -7.23 3.80
CA ALA A 173 1.96 -6.63 4.02
C ALA A 173 1.97 -5.09 3.99
N GLY A 174 0.79 -4.45 4.11
CA GLY A 174 0.69 -2.99 4.08
C GLY A 174 0.53 -2.40 2.67
N GLY A 175 0.13 -3.22 1.70
CA GLY A 175 -0.19 -2.78 0.35
C GLY A 175 -1.42 -1.88 0.30
N HIS A 176 -1.36 -0.84 -0.54
CA HIS A 176 -2.53 0.00 -0.76
C HIS A 176 -3.63 -0.77 -1.49
N PRO A 177 -4.87 -0.73 -0.99
CA PRO A 177 -5.97 -1.48 -1.58
C PRO A 177 -6.36 -1.01 -2.99
N TYR A 178 -5.99 0.22 -3.34
CA TYR A 178 -6.37 0.89 -4.58
C TYR A 178 -5.21 1.06 -5.56
N ARG A 179 -4.01 0.58 -5.23
CA ARG A 179 -2.86 0.62 -6.15
C ARG A 179 -2.57 -0.77 -6.68
N VAL A 180 -2.40 -0.85 -7.98
CA VAL A 180 -2.03 -2.04 -8.72
C VAL A 180 -0.69 -1.78 -9.37
N ASP A 181 0.22 -2.72 -9.20
CA ASP A 181 1.62 -2.60 -9.58
C ASP A 181 1.96 -3.46 -10.81
N GLY A 182 1.05 -4.34 -11.22
CA GLY A 182 1.16 -5.07 -12.48
C GLY A 182 0.23 -6.27 -12.60
N LEU A 183 0.58 -7.18 -13.50
CA LEU A 183 -0.03 -8.49 -13.67
C LEU A 183 0.98 -9.61 -13.39
N GLY A 184 0.48 -10.78 -13.02
CA GLY A 184 1.27 -12.00 -12.93
C GLY A 184 0.45 -13.23 -12.61
N ASP A 185 1.12 -14.37 -12.55
CA ASP A 185 0.50 -15.66 -12.24
C ASP A 185 -0.26 -15.62 -10.89
N SER A 186 -1.53 -15.98 -10.94
CA SER A 186 -2.43 -15.94 -9.78
C SER A 186 -2.11 -17.01 -8.72
N GLY A 187 -1.57 -18.15 -9.14
CA GLY A 187 -1.13 -19.22 -8.26
C GLY A 187 0.10 -18.82 -7.44
N VAL A 188 1.10 -18.22 -8.11
CA VAL A 188 2.27 -17.62 -7.48
C VAL A 188 1.85 -16.52 -6.50
N ASN A 189 1.00 -15.59 -6.94
CA ASN A 189 0.53 -14.50 -6.09
C ASN A 189 -0.18 -15.01 -4.83
N SER A 190 -1.05 -16.02 -4.99
CA SER A 190 -1.75 -16.65 -3.85
C SER A 190 -0.78 -17.37 -2.92
N SER A 191 0.22 -18.08 -3.47
CA SER A 191 1.24 -18.80 -2.71
C SER A 191 2.09 -17.85 -1.87
N LEU A 192 2.58 -16.76 -2.45
CA LEU A 192 3.32 -15.71 -1.74
C LEU A 192 2.42 -14.99 -0.73
N GLY A 193 1.17 -14.68 -1.11
CA GLY A 193 0.17 -14.04 -0.27
C GLY A 193 -0.11 -14.80 1.03
N ALA A 194 -0.25 -16.14 0.94
CA ALA A 194 -0.51 -17.00 2.09
C ALA A 194 0.66 -17.02 3.09
N GLN A 195 1.89 -16.83 2.60
CA GLN A 195 3.11 -16.88 3.41
C GLN A 195 3.25 -15.69 4.36
N TRP A 196 2.64 -14.55 4.06
CA TRP A 196 2.71 -13.32 4.87
C TRP A 196 2.26 -13.51 6.32
N LYS A 197 1.23 -14.33 6.57
CA LYS A 197 0.66 -14.56 7.91
C LYS A 197 1.69 -14.98 8.97
N SER A 198 2.78 -15.62 8.55
CA SER A 198 3.84 -16.09 9.44
C SER A 198 5.09 -15.20 9.47
N ARG A 199 5.08 -14.11 8.71
CA ARG A 199 6.25 -13.25 8.43
C ARG A 199 6.01 -11.78 8.79
N ILE A 200 4.80 -11.28 8.56
CA ILE A 200 4.52 -9.84 8.61
C ILE A 200 4.66 -9.25 10.02
N ASP A 201 4.18 -9.93 11.06
CA ASP A 201 4.24 -9.40 12.44
C ASP A 201 5.69 -9.19 12.91
N ALA A 202 6.59 -10.13 12.56
CA ALA A 202 8.00 -10.03 12.90
C ALA A 202 8.69 -8.90 12.12
N LEU A 203 8.36 -8.75 10.83
CA LEU A 203 8.88 -7.66 10.01
C LEU A 203 8.39 -6.29 10.51
N GLN A 204 7.09 -6.17 10.82
CA GLN A 204 6.48 -4.98 11.39
C GLN A 204 7.13 -4.59 12.72
N ALA A 205 7.36 -5.55 13.62
CA ALA A 205 8.07 -5.31 14.88
C ALA A 205 9.51 -4.83 14.66
N SER A 206 10.22 -5.38 13.65
CA SER A 206 11.57 -4.93 13.29
C SER A 206 11.58 -3.47 12.82
N ILE A 207 10.64 -3.11 11.95
CA ILE A 207 10.47 -1.73 11.46
C ILE A 207 10.16 -0.78 12.63
N GLN A 208 9.20 -1.13 13.49
CA GLN A 208 8.86 -0.34 14.68
C GLN A 208 10.05 -0.17 15.63
N GLY A 209 10.85 -1.22 15.82
CA GLY A 209 12.08 -1.18 16.60
C GLY A 209 13.10 -0.20 16.02
N ALA A 210 13.35 -0.26 14.72
CA ALA A 210 14.26 0.63 14.00
C ALA A 210 13.83 2.10 14.06
N THR A 211 12.54 2.38 14.24
CA THR A 211 11.99 3.75 14.28
C THR A 211 11.61 4.24 15.67
N SER A 212 11.85 3.46 16.72
CA SER A 212 11.44 3.77 18.10
C SER A 212 12.02 5.09 18.65
N GLY A 213 13.20 5.50 18.17
CA GLY A 213 13.84 6.78 18.53
C GLY A 213 13.57 7.93 17.55
N VAL A 214 12.79 7.70 16.48
CA VAL A 214 12.51 8.70 15.46
C VAL A 214 11.25 9.49 15.82
N PRO A 215 11.29 10.84 15.84
CA PRO A 215 10.09 11.64 16.05
C PRO A 215 8.99 11.31 15.04
N THR A 216 7.75 11.18 15.51
CA THR A 216 6.61 10.73 14.69
C THR A 216 6.34 11.64 13.49
N ASP A 217 6.59 12.94 13.62
CA ASP A 217 6.44 13.92 12.54
C ASP A 217 7.48 13.77 11.41
N LEU A 218 8.47 12.89 11.58
CA LEU A 218 9.47 12.56 10.57
C LEU A 218 9.17 11.25 9.83
N LEU A 219 8.33 10.37 10.38
CA LEU A 219 7.98 9.08 9.78
C LEU A 219 7.35 9.17 8.38
N PRO A 220 6.54 10.20 8.05
CA PRO A 220 6.05 10.39 6.69
C PRO A 220 7.15 10.71 5.67
N HIS A 221 8.37 11.05 6.10
CA HIS A 221 9.46 11.47 5.23
C HIS A 221 10.55 10.40 5.06
N ILE A 222 10.35 9.22 5.65
CA ILE A 222 11.34 8.15 5.72
C ILE A 222 10.72 6.90 5.09
N GLN A 223 11.29 6.43 4.00
CA GLN A 223 10.93 5.15 3.40
C GLN A 223 11.43 3.97 4.22
N ILE A 224 10.67 2.87 4.23
CA ILE A 224 11.16 1.63 4.81
C ILE A 224 12.28 1.04 3.94
N ASN A 225 13.10 0.19 4.57
CA ASN A 225 14.14 -0.56 3.88
C ASN A 225 13.96 -2.01 4.25
N VAL A 226 13.39 -2.80 3.34
CA VAL A 226 13.06 -4.19 3.56
C VAL A 226 13.72 -5.10 2.53
N ASN A 227 14.01 -6.31 2.98
CA ASN A 227 14.50 -7.40 2.16
C ASN A 227 13.61 -8.64 2.37
N LEU A 228 13.14 -9.21 1.27
CA LEU A 228 12.30 -10.40 1.24
C LEU A 228 13.11 -11.56 0.63
N PRO A 229 13.86 -12.31 1.44
CA PRO A 229 14.66 -13.42 0.95
C PRO A 229 13.80 -14.57 0.42
N LEU A 230 14.32 -15.30 -0.58
CA LEU A 230 13.74 -16.52 -1.14
C LEU A 230 14.68 -17.70 -0.83
N ASN A 231 14.11 -18.79 -0.31
CA ASN A 231 14.77 -20.08 -0.07
C ASN A 231 14.46 -21.10 -1.17
#